data_AF-A0A6V7MB17-F1
#
_entry.id   AF-A0A6V7MB17-F1
#
_cell.length_a   1.000
_cell.length_b   1.000
_cell.length_c   1.000
_cell.angle_alpha   90.00
_cell.angle_beta   90.00
_cell.angle_gamma   90.00
#
_symmetry.space_group_name_H-M   'P 1'
#
loop_
_entity.id
_entity.type
_entity.pdbx_description
1 polymer ?
#
loop_
_entity_poly.entity_id
_entity_poly.type
_entity_poly.pdbx_seq_one_letter_code
_entity_poly.pdbx_strand_id
1 'polypeptide(L)' 'IVTLWYRAPEVILQQSYATPVDMWSVGCVLAELNTLNPIFPGQTDINQLNTIF' A
#
# COMPACT_ATOMS: atom_id res chain seq x y z
N ILE A 1 -1.12 -14.78 6.48
CA ILE A 1 -2.07 -13.73 6.04
C ILE A 1 -1.43 -12.36 6.24
N VAL A 2 -0.69 -11.86 5.25
CA VAL A 2 -0.25 -10.45 5.20
C VAL A 2 -1.17 -9.77 4.21
N THR A 3 -1.93 -8.77 4.66
CA THR A 3 -2.82 -7.96 3.82
C THR A 3 -1.97 -7.06 2.92
N LEU A 4 -2.16 -7.17 1.60
CA LEU A 4 -1.40 -6.48 0.56
C LEU A 4 -1.62 -4.95 0.54
N TRP A 5 -2.65 -4.47 1.22
CA TRP A 5 -3.21 -3.12 1.12
C TRP A 5 -2.28 -2.02 1.64
N TYR A 6 -1.32 -2.39 2.49
CA TYR A 6 -0.38 -1.44 3.11
C TYR A 6 1.00 -1.47 2.45
N ARG A 7 1.22 -2.28 1.41
CA ARG A 7 2.51 -2.35 0.74
C ARG A 7 2.70 -1.17 -0.21
N ALA A 8 3.87 -0.55 -0.10
CA ALA A 8 4.30 0.50 -1.01
C ALA A 8 4.56 -0.05 -2.42
N PRO A 9 4.34 0.75 -3.48
CA PRO A 9 4.53 0.30 -4.87
C PRO A 9 5.97 -0.18 -5.14
N GLU A 10 6.98 0.43 -4.52
CA GLU A 10 8.38 0.01 -4.64
C GLU A 10 8.65 -1.38 -4.03
N VAL A 11 7.90 -1.76 -3.00
CA VAL A 11 7.97 -3.09 -2.38
C VAL A 11 7.37 -4.14 -3.30
N ILE A 12 6.27 -3.80 -3.97
CA ILE A 12 5.60 -4.67 -4.94
C ILE A 12 6.48 -4.86 -6.19
N LEU A 13 7.17 -3.80 -6.61
CA LEU A 13 8.07 -3.80 -7.76
C LEU A 13 9.48 -4.36 -7.45
N GLN A 14 9.70 -4.85 -6.22
CA GLN A 14 10.99 -5.37 -5.73
C GLN A 14 12.16 -4.41 -5.98
N GLN A 15 11.90 -3.11 -5.91
CA GLN A 15 12.92 -2.07 -6.04
C GLN A 15 13.69 -1.93 -4.73
N SER A 16 14.79 -1.17 -4.76
CA SER A 16 15.62 -0.94 -3.57
C SER A 16 14.76 -0.39 -2.43
N TYR A 17 14.68 -1.15 -1.33
CA TYR A 17 13.99 -0.72 -0.12
C TYR A 17 14.64 0.57 0.38
N ALA A 18 13.82 1.58 0.61
CA ALA A 18 14.24 2.83 1.18
C ALA A 18 13.31 3.20 2.35
N THR A 19 13.76 4.11 3.21
CA THR A 19 12.99 4.67 4.32
C THR A 19 11.60 5.27 3.97
N PRO A 20 11.27 5.68 2.72
CA PRO A 20 9.91 6.15 2.39
C PRO A 20 8.81 5.08 2.48
N VAL A 21 9.17 3.79 2.46
CA VAL A 21 8.20 2.68 2.54
C VAL A 21 7.34 2.75 3.81
N ASP A 22 7.94 3.21 4.92
CA ASP A 22 7.22 3.37 6.19
C ASP A 22 6.20 4.52 6.11
N MET A 23 6.53 5.60 5.40
CA MET A 23 5.63 6.74 5.22
C MET A 23 4.43 6.39 4.34
N TRP A 24 4.60 5.50 3.36
CA TRP A 24 3.50 4.95 2.57
C TRP A 24 2.48 4.23 3.46
N SER A 25 2.97 3.30 4.30
CA SER A 25 2.13 2.54 5.22
C SER A 25 1.38 3.45 6.19
N VAL A 26 2.06 4.48 6.74
CA VAL A 26 1.46 5.49 7.61
C VAL A 26 0.36 6.28 6.88
N GLY A 27 0.58 6.67 5.62
CA GLY A 27 -0.43 7.33 4.80
C GLY A 27 -1.67 6.46 4.60
N CYS A 28 -1.48 5.17 4.29
CA CYS A 28 -2.57 4.23 4.14
C CYS A 28 -3.39 4.06 5.43
N VAL A 29 -2.74 3.96 6.58
CA VAL A 29 -3.42 3.85 7.89
C VAL A 29 -4.17 5.14 8.23
N LEU A 30 -3.56 6.31 8.03
CA LEU A 30 -4.19 7.59 8.36
C LEU A 30 -5.44 7.86 7.51
N ALA A 31 -5.39 7.56 6.21
CA ALA A 31 -6.56 7.75 5.37
C ALA A 31 -7.62 6.66 5.62
N GLU A 32 -7.25 5.41 5.94
CA GLU A 32 -8.23 4.38 6.38
C GLU A 32 -8.95 4.80 7.68
N LEU A 33 -8.23 5.39 8.64
CA LEU A 33 -8.86 5.93 9.85
C LEU A 33 -9.88 7.04 9.56
N ASN A 34 -9.67 7.80 8.48
CA ASN A 34 -10.58 8.87 8.06
C ASN A 34 -11.79 8.33 7.29
N THR A 35 -11.60 7.37 6.38
CA THR A 35 -12.68 6.78 5.57
C THR A 35 -13.37 5.57 6.19
N LEU A 36 -12.84 5.05 7.31
CA LEU A 36 -13.23 3.77 7.94
C LEU A 36 -13.22 2.58 6.97
N ASN A 37 -12.53 2.73 5.83
CA ASN A 37 -12.48 1.77 4.74
C ASN A 37 -11.08 1.81 4.12
N PRO A 38 -10.55 0.66 3.70
CA PRO A 38 -9.24 0.57 3.08
C PRO A 38 -9.23 1.31 1.74
N ILE A 39 -8.20 2.12 1.54
CA ILE A 39 -8.11 3.04 0.41
C ILE A 39 -7.67 2.30 -0.86
N PHE A 40 -6.80 1.30 -0.71
CA PHE A 40 -6.23 0.51 -1.81
C PHE A 40 -6.41 -1.01 -1.56
N PRO A 41 -7.63 -1.55 -1.75
CA PRO A 41 -7.90 -2.96 -1.55
C PRO A 41 -7.51 -3.79 -2.77
N GLY A 42 -6.20 -3.96 -3.01
CA GLY A 42 -5.71 -4.89 -4.04
C GLY A 42 -5.74 -6.35 -3.57
N GLN A 43 -6.15 -7.24 -4.47
CA GLN A 43 -6.15 -8.69 -4.24
C GLN A 43 -4.91 -9.39 -4.82
N THR A 44 -4.23 -8.74 -5.76
CA THR A 44 -3.00 -9.20 -6.42
C THR A 44 -2.03 -8.03 -6.54
N ASP A 45 -0.73 -8.31 -6.69
CA ASP A 45 0.30 -7.28 -6.85
C ASP A 45 -0.01 -6.30 -8.00
N ILE A 46 -0.48 -6.83 -9.13
CA ILE A 46 -0.88 -6.02 -10.30
C ILE A 46 -2.12 -5.16 -9.99
N ASN A 47 -3.12 -5.71 -9.30
CA ASN A 47 -4.32 -4.97 -8.92
C ASN A 47 -4.02 -3.90 -7.86
N GLN A 48 -3.08 -4.17 -6.96
CA GLN A 48 -2.58 -3.19 -5.99
C GLN A 48 -1.88 -2.03 -6.72
N LEU A 49 -1.04 -2.32 -7.73
CA LEU A 49 -0.43 -1.27 -8.56
C LEU A 49 -1.47 -0.46 -9.34
N ASN A 50 -2.48 -1.12 -9.91
CA ASN A 50 -3.57 -0.44 -10.63
C ASN A 50 -4.51 0.38 -9.74
N THR A 51 -4.53 0.12 -8.42
CA THR A 51 -5.30 0.95 -7.47
C THR A 51 -4.47 2.12 -6.94
N ILE A 52 -3.13 2.00 -6.97
CA ILE A 52 -2.17 3.03 -6.54
C ILE A 52 -1.92 4.09 -7.63
N PHE A 53 -1.79 3.67 -8.89
CA PHE A 53 -1.51 4.52 -10.05
C PHE A 53 -2.78 4.75 -10.88
#